data_AF-A0A350T0E4-F1
#
_entry.id   AF-A0A350T0E4-F1
#
_cell.length_a   1.000
_cell.length_b   1.000
_cell.length_c   1.000
_cell.angle_alpha   90.00
_cell.angle_beta   90.00
_cell.angle_gamma   90.00
#
_symmetry.space_group_name_H-M   'P 1'
#
loop_
_entity.id
_entity.type
_entity.pdbx_description
1 polymer ?
#
loop_
_entity_poly.entity_id
_entity_poly.type
_entity_poly.pdbx_seq_one_letter_code
_entity_poly.pdbx_strand_id
1 'polypeptide(L)'
;LARRAMRRLKQEKTLEQRVTLLVAMHLRGAGYDDSWTDAAVRRLALEAGDAFEDLLDLAAADVTSARADKQAAAARRVAGLREHVARLEAVAALDALQSPLDGDELMALFGLPPGIWIKHVKERLREMVIDGDLA
;
A
#
# COMPACT_ATOMS: atom_id res chain seq x y z
N LEU A 1 14.32 7.03 -12.46
CA LEU A 1 14.10 7.72 -13.76
C LEU A 1 13.00 8.77 -13.68
N ALA A 2 11.76 8.39 -13.31
CA ALA A 2 10.60 9.29 -13.22
C ALA A 2 10.85 10.59 -12.44
N ARG A 3 11.36 10.49 -11.20
CA ARG A 3 11.70 11.67 -10.38
C ARG A 3 12.59 12.69 -11.10
N ARG A 4 13.62 12.21 -11.82
CA ARG A 4 14.52 13.10 -12.59
C ARG A 4 13.78 13.81 -13.72
N ALA A 5 12.85 13.12 -14.39
CA ALA A 5 12.03 13.71 -15.45
C ALA A 5 11.09 14.80 -14.90
N MET A 6 10.39 14.52 -13.80
CA MET A 6 9.48 15.48 -13.14
C MET A 6 10.19 16.77 -12.72
N ARG A 7 11.40 16.64 -12.14
CA ARG A 7 12.25 17.80 -11.80
C ARG A 7 12.66 18.61 -13.02
N ARG A 8 13.02 17.94 -14.12
CA ARG A 8 13.38 18.62 -15.38
C ARG A 8 12.21 19.40 -15.96
N LEU A 9 11.00 18.87 -15.80
CA LEU A 9 9.74 19.52 -16.19
C LEU A 9 9.25 20.56 -15.17
N LYS A 10 10.01 20.83 -14.10
CA LYS A 10 9.70 21.82 -13.05
C LYS A 10 8.30 21.64 -12.45
N GLN A 11 7.89 20.38 -12.27
CA GLN A 11 6.59 20.07 -11.69
C GLN A 11 6.56 20.33 -10.18
N GLU A 12 5.35 20.50 -9.67
CA GLU A 12 5.07 20.66 -8.26
C GLU A 12 5.44 19.37 -7.47
N LYS A 13 5.81 19.53 -6.19
CA LYS A 13 6.43 18.47 -5.40
C LYS A 13 5.49 17.29 -5.14
N THR A 14 4.21 17.55 -4.86
CA THR A 14 3.22 16.50 -4.65
C THR A 14 3.01 15.70 -5.94
N LEU A 15 2.96 16.35 -7.10
CA LEU A 15 2.88 15.66 -8.38
C LEU A 15 4.15 14.84 -8.68
N GLU A 16 5.35 15.36 -8.40
CA GLU A 16 6.61 14.59 -8.49
C GLU A 16 6.53 13.31 -7.64
N GLN A 17 6.06 13.42 -6.40
CA GLN A 17 5.93 12.30 -5.47
C GLN A 17 4.91 11.28 -5.96
N ARG A 18 3.70 11.71 -6.34
CA ARG A 18 2.62 10.85 -6.83
C ARG A 18 3.03 10.09 -8.09
N VAL A 19 3.58 10.77 -9.10
CA VAL A 19 4.04 10.11 -10.34
C VAL A 19 5.19 9.15 -10.06
N THR A 20 6.15 9.52 -9.19
CA THR A 20 7.26 8.63 -8.84
C THR A 20 6.76 7.37 -8.12
N LEU A 21 5.77 7.51 -7.24
CA LEU A 21 5.14 6.39 -6.53
C LEU A 21 4.42 5.45 -7.50
N LEU A 22 3.55 5.98 -8.35
CA LEU A 22 2.82 5.19 -9.35
C LEU A 22 3.77 4.41 -10.26
N VAL A 23 4.81 5.06 -10.78
CA VAL A 23 5.82 4.37 -11.60
C VAL A 23 6.57 3.30 -10.80
N ALA A 24 6.87 3.52 -9.52
CA ALA A 24 7.55 2.52 -8.70
C ALA A 24 6.66 1.29 -8.41
N MET A 25 5.33 1.47 -8.38
CA MET A 25 4.39 0.44 -7.95
C MET A 25 3.58 -0.19 -9.08
N HIS A 26 3.61 0.34 -10.31
CA HIS A 26 2.66 0.03 -11.40
C HIS A 26 2.38 -1.45 -11.69
N LEU A 27 3.33 -2.36 -11.47
CA LEU A 27 3.14 -3.79 -11.70
C LEU A 27 2.59 -4.56 -10.50
N ARG A 28 2.55 -3.97 -9.31
CA ARG A 28 2.22 -4.68 -8.06
C ARG A 28 0.78 -5.19 -8.05
N GLY A 29 -0.19 -4.42 -8.55
CA GLY A 29 -1.60 -4.85 -8.61
C GLY A 29 -1.96 -5.73 -9.81
N ALA A 30 -1.10 -5.81 -10.83
CA ALA A 30 -1.44 -6.46 -12.10
C ALA A 30 -1.65 -7.99 -11.99
N GLY A 31 -1.01 -8.61 -10.98
CA GLY A 31 -1.08 -10.04 -10.68
C GLY A 31 -2.06 -10.41 -9.58
N TYR A 32 -2.98 -9.52 -9.21
CA TYR A 32 -3.99 -9.83 -8.19
C TYR A 32 -4.89 -11.00 -8.61
N ASP A 33 -5.13 -11.91 -7.68
CA ASP A 33 -6.13 -12.97 -7.76
C ASP A 33 -6.65 -13.31 -6.35
N ASP A 34 -7.59 -14.24 -6.27
CA ASP A 34 -8.25 -14.61 -5.01
C ASP A 34 -7.33 -15.35 -4.01
N SER A 35 -6.08 -15.67 -4.38
CA SER A 35 -5.10 -16.28 -3.46
C SER A 35 -4.36 -15.25 -2.61
N TRP A 36 -4.49 -13.96 -2.91
CA TRP A 36 -3.88 -12.89 -2.14
C TRP A 36 -4.46 -12.83 -0.72
N THR A 37 -3.58 -12.81 0.27
CA THR A 37 -3.97 -12.66 1.67
C THR A 37 -4.39 -11.23 1.98
N ASP A 38 -5.27 -11.06 2.97
CA ASP A 38 -5.65 -9.75 3.51
C ASP A 38 -4.42 -8.90 3.86
N ALA A 39 -3.38 -9.51 4.42
CA ALA A 39 -2.11 -8.85 4.75
C ALA A 39 -1.40 -8.27 3.51
N ALA A 40 -1.34 -9.04 2.41
CA ALA A 40 -0.74 -8.57 1.16
C ALA A 40 -1.53 -7.38 0.58
N VAL A 41 -2.85 -7.45 0.65
CA VAL A 41 -3.76 -6.40 0.19
C VAL A 41 -3.62 -5.13 1.05
N ARG A 42 -3.63 -5.25 2.38
CA ARG A 42 -3.39 -4.12 3.31
C ARG A 42 -2.05 -3.46 3.04
N ARG A 43 -0.99 -4.25 2.86
CA ARG A 43 0.36 -3.73 2.59
C ARG A 43 0.39 -2.94 1.29
N LEU A 44 -0.19 -3.48 0.21
CA LEU A 44 -0.29 -2.77 -1.07
C LEU A 44 -1.04 -1.44 -0.93
N ALA A 45 -2.20 -1.46 -0.25
CA ALA A 45 -3.02 -0.27 -0.07
C ALA A 45 -2.32 0.79 0.81
N LEU A 46 -1.69 0.38 1.92
CA LEU A 46 -0.92 1.28 2.80
C LEU A 46 0.28 1.93 2.10
N GLU A 47 1.01 1.17 1.28
CA GLU A 47 2.15 1.71 0.53
C GLU A 47 1.71 2.67 -0.58
N ALA A 48 0.57 2.41 -1.21
CA ALA A 48 0.02 3.25 -2.26
C ALA A 48 -0.66 4.50 -1.70
N GLY A 49 -1.29 4.41 -0.52
CA GLY A 49 -2.05 5.49 0.11
C GLY A 49 -3.06 6.11 -0.86
N ASP A 50 -3.10 7.43 -0.92
CA ASP A 50 -3.99 8.21 -1.80
C ASP A 50 -3.81 7.93 -3.31
N ALA A 51 -2.73 7.25 -3.71
CA ALA A 51 -2.47 6.87 -5.10
C ALA A 51 -3.00 5.47 -5.44
N PHE A 52 -3.67 4.77 -4.52
CA PHE A 52 -4.14 3.40 -4.74
C PHE A 52 -5.11 3.29 -5.92
N GLU A 53 -6.08 4.19 -6.02
CA GLU A 53 -7.04 4.20 -7.12
C GLU A 53 -6.36 4.43 -8.48
N ASP A 54 -5.47 5.42 -8.56
CA ASP A 54 -4.66 5.67 -9.76
C ASP A 54 -3.78 4.45 -10.12
N LEU A 55 -3.27 3.73 -9.12
CA LEU A 55 -2.46 2.54 -9.33
C LEU A 55 -3.27 1.41 -9.96
N LEU A 56 -4.51 1.22 -9.52
CA LEU A 56 -5.44 0.25 -10.09
C LEU A 56 -5.81 0.60 -11.53
N ASP A 57 -6.10 1.86 -11.80
CA ASP A 57 -6.43 2.33 -13.14
C ASP A 57 -5.23 2.21 -14.08
N LEU A 58 -4.01 2.49 -13.60
CA LEU A 58 -2.79 2.29 -14.36
C LEU A 58 -2.56 0.81 -14.69
N ALA A 59 -2.79 -0.10 -13.73
CA ALA A 59 -2.68 -1.54 -13.96
C ALA A 59 -3.71 -2.05 -14.99
N ALA A 60 -4.93 -1.49 -15.01
CA ALA A 60 -5.92 -1.79 -16.03
C ALA A 60 -5.50 -1.26 -17.41
N ALA A 61 -4.95 -0.05 -17.48
CA ALA A 61 -4.53 0.60 -18.71
C ALA A 61 -3.32 -0.07 -19.38
N ASP A 62 -2.46 -0.74 -18.60
CA ASP A 62 -1.27 -1.45 -19.11
C ASP A 62 -1.61 -2.72 -19.92
N VAL A 63 -2.89 -3.09 -19.95
CA VAL A 63 -3.38 -4.23 -20.73
C VAL A 63 -3.47 -3.83 -22.21
N THR A 64 -2.35 -3.95 -22.90
CA THR A 64 -2.20 -3.62 -24.33
C THR A 64 -2.81 -4.64 -25.30
N SER A 65 -3.49 -5.67 -24.79
CA SER A 65 -4.02 -6.74 -25.63
C SER A 65 -5.23 -6.29 -26.44
N ALA A 66 -5.23 -6.54 -27.76
CA ALA A 66 -6.41 -6.36 -28.60
C ALA A 66 -7.51 -7.43 -28.36
N ARG A 67 -7.25 -8.46 -27.56
CA ARG A 67 -8.20 -9.55 -27.32
C ARG A 67 -9.15 -9.18 -26.17
N ALA A 68 -10.44 -9.17 -26.46
CA ALA A 68 -11.49 -8.78 -25.52
C ALA A 68 -11.54 -9.65 -24.25
N ASP A 69 -11.23 -10.94 -24.38
CA ASP A 69 -11.16 -11.89 -23.26
C ASP A 69 -10.13 -11.46 -22.21
N LYS A 70 -8.93 -11.07 -22.66
CA LYS A 70 -7.83 -10.62 -21.81
C LYS A 70 -8.11 -9.27 -21.16
N GLN A 71 -8.69 -8.33 -21.91
CA GLN A 71 -9.11 -7.03 -21.37
C GLN A 71 -10.15 -7.20 -20.25
N ALA A 72 -11.18 -8.01 -20.50
CA ALA A 72 -12.23 -8.28 -19.52
C ALA A 72 -11.67 -9.00 -18.27
N ALA A 73 -10.73 -9.93 -18.45
CA ALA A 73 -10.07 -10.59 -17.32
C ALA A 73 -9.28 -9.60 -16.45
N ALA A 74 -8.53 -8.68 -17.06
CA ALA A 74 -7.79 -7.67 -16.31
C ALA A 74 -8.71 -6.69 -15.57
N ALA A 75 -9.78 -6.22 -16.22
CA ALA A 75 -10.78 -5.37 -15.58
C ALA A 75 -11.42 -6.05 -14.37
N ARG A 76 -11.74 -7.35 -14.47
CA ARG A 76 -12.25 -8.13 -13.33
C ARG A 76 -11.25 -8.25 -12.19
N ARG A 77 -9.96 -8.50 -12.47
CA ARG A 77 -8.92 -8.54 -11.43
C ARG A 77 -8.82 -7.20 -10.68
N VAL A 78 -8.78 -6.09 -11.42
CA VAL A 78 -8.72 -4.75 -10.82
C VAL A 78 -9.96 -4.46 -9.98
N ALA A 79 -11.15 -4.81 -10.47
CA ALA A 79 -12.38 -4.66 -9.70
C ALA A 79 -12.38 -5.50 -8.42
N GLY A 80 -11.90 -6.75 -8.49
CA GLY A 80 -11.79 -7.64 -7.33
C GLY A 80 -10.82 -7.10 -6.27
N LEU A 81 -9.67 -6.54 -6.67
CA LEU A 81 -8.73 -5.92 -5.74
C LEU A 81 -9.35 -4.68 -5.05
N ARG A 82 -10.08 -3.86 -5.80
CA ARG A 82 -10.80 -2.69 -5.26
C ARG A 82 -11.84 -3.12 -4.21
N GLU A 83 -12.63 -4.16 -4.52
CA GLU A 83 -13.61 -4.72 -3.59
C GLU A 83 -12.96 -5.31 -2.34
N HIS A 84 -11.81 -6.00 -2.50
CA HIS A 84 -11.07 -6.56 -1.38
C HIS A 84 -10.62 -5.46 -0.40
N VAL A 85 -10.02 -4.38 -0.90
CA VAL A 85 -9.62 -3.25 -0.05
C VAL A 85 -10.81 -2.62 0.65
N ALA A 86 -11.91 -2.36 -0.07
CA ALA A 86 -13.12 -1.80 0.52
C ALA A 86 -13.70 -2.68 1.65
N ARG A 87 -13.65 -4.01 1.48
CA ARG A 87 -14.07 -4.97 2.52
C ARG A 87 -13.16 -4.91 3.75
N LEU A 88 -11.85 -4.73 3.56
CA LEU A 88 -10.90 -4.59 4.67
C LEU A 88 -11.12 -3.28 5.44
N GLU A 89 -11.31 -2.17 4.72
CA GLU A 89 -11.60 -0.86 5.31
C GLU A 89 -12.90 -0.84 6.10
N ALA A 90 -13.91 -1.59 5.67
CA ALA A 90 -15.18 -1.73 6.39
C ALA A 90 -15.03 -2.46 7.74
N VAL A 91 -14.04 -3.36 7.86
CA VAL A 91 -13.73 -4.05 9.12
C VAL A 91 -12.85 -3.19 10.02
N ALA A 92 -11.79 -2.61 9.45
CA ALA A 92 -10.89 -1.71 10.15
C ALA A 92 -10.27 -0.73 9.14
N ALA A 93 -10.29 0.56 9.46
CA ALA A 93 -9.63 1.57 8.63
C ALA A 93 -8.14 1.24 8.47
N LEU A 94 -7.60 1.36 7.26
CA LEU A 94 -6.19 1.08 7.00
C LEU A 94 -5.26 1.95 7.86
N ASP A 95 -5.65 3.20 8.13
CA ASP A 95 -4.90 4.11 8.98
C ASP A 95 -4.79 3.63 10.43
N ALA A 96 -5.71 2.79 10.89
CA ALA A 96 -5.67 2.18 12.22
C ALA A 96 -4.60 1.06 12.33
N LEU A 97 -3.99 0.62 11.22
CA LEU A 97 -2.93 -0.38 11.19
C LEU A 97 -1.58 0.22 11.61
N GLN A 98 -1.51 0.65 12.87
CA GLN A 98 -0.32 1.19 13.53
C GLN A 98 0.19 0.24 14.62
N SER A 99 1.30 0.61 15.24
CA SER A 99 1.75 -0.05 16.47
C SER A 99 0.67 0.11 17.55
N PRO A 100 0.28 -0.98 18.25
CA PRO A 100 -0.69 -0.93 19.35
C PRO A 100 -0.12 -0.27 20.59
N LEU A 101 1.21 -0.13 20.68
CA LEU A 101 1.91 0.54 21.77
C LEU A 101 2.58 1.83 21.30
N ASP A 102 2.54 2.84 22.15
CA ASP A 102 3.27 4.09 21.98
C ASP A 102 4.68 4.04 22.59
N GLY A 103 5.43 5.16 22.49
CA GLY A 103 6.80 5.21 22.97
C GLY A 103 6.93 5.17 24.49
N ASP A 104 5.98 5.77 25.21
CA ASP A 104 6.00 5.88 26.66
C ASP A 104 5.65 4.53 27.29
N GLU A 105 4.67 3.83 26.73
CA GLU A 105 4.33 2.46 27.11
C GLU A 105 5.50 1.51 26.91
N LEU A 106 6.20 1.61 25.77
CA LEU A 106 7.38 0.79 25.49
C LEU A 106 8.52 1.09 26.49
N MET A 107 8.79 2.36 26.79
CA MET A 107 9.81 2.74 27.78
C MET A 107 9.47 2.17 29.16
N ALA A 108 8.21 2.22 29.57
CA ALA A 108 7.75 1.65 30.84
C ALA A 108 7.87 0.12 30.87
N LEU A 109 7.49 -0.57 29.79
CA LEU A 109 7.55 -2.03 29.66
C LEU A 109 8.98 -2.57 29.71
N PHE A 110 9.91 -1.93 28.99
CA PHE A 110 11.29 -2.41 28.87
C PHE A 110 12.23 -1.79 29.91
N GLY A 111 11.81 -0.74 30.63
CA GLY A 111 12.65 -0.01 31.57
C GLY A 111 13.85 0.69 30.91
N LEU A 112 13.73 1.03 29.63
CA LEU A 112 14.81 1.62 28.82
C LEU A 112 14.55 3.11 28.55
N PRO A 113 15.61 3.94 28.45
CA PRO A 113 15.47 5.34 28.07
C PRO A 113 15.04 5.50 26.60
N PRO A 114 14.59 6.70 26.20
CA PRO A 114 14.22 6.97 24.81
C PRO A 114 15.39 6.72 23.85
N GLY A 115 15.13 6.05 22.72
CA GLY A 115 16.16 5.72 21.73
C GLY A 115 15.61 5.08 20.46
N ILE A 116 16.51 4.80 19.50
CA ILE A 116 16.16 4.24 18.19
C ILE A 116 15.47 2.87 18.27
N TRP A 117 15.69 2.12 19.35
CA TRP A 117 15.04 0.83 19.59
C TRP A 117 13.50 0.93 19.60
N ILE A 118 12.93 2.05 20.06
CA ILE A 118 11.48 2.29 20.06
C ILE A 118 10.93 2.22 18.64
N LYS A 119 11.62 2.87 17.69
CA LYS A 119 11.23 2.86 16.27
C LYS A 119 11.17 1.43 15.73
N HIS A 120 12.22 0.64 15.99
CA HIS A 120 12.28 -0.75 15.51
C HIS A 120 11.18 -1.63 16.11
N VAL A 121 10.87 -1.46 17.41
CA VAL A 121 9.78 -2.20 18.04
C VAL A 121 8.43 -1.78 17.47
N LYS A 122 8.16 -0.47 17.33
CA LYS A 122 6.91 0.03 16.74
C LYS A 122 6.74 -0.42 15.28
N GLU A 123 7.82 -0.42 14.49
CA GLU A 123 7.81 -0.95 13.12
C GLU A 123 7.44 -2.43 13.12
N ARG A 124 8.05 -3.24 13.98
CA ARG A 124 7.76 -4.67 14.08
C ARG A 124 6.32 -4.94 14.54
N LEU A 125 5.82 -4.22 15.53
CA LEU A 125 4.44 -4.37 15.99
C LEU A 125 3.44 -3.97 14.90
N ARG A 126 3.72 -2.88 14.17
CA ARG A 126 2.91 -2.47 13.03
C ARG A 126 2.87 -3.54 11.95
N GLU A 127 4.00 -4.18 11.63
CA GLU A 127 4.03 -5.30 10.69
C GLU A 127 3.11 -6.44 11.14
N MET A 128 3.16 -6.81 12.42
CA MET A 128 2.29 -7.86 12.99
C MET A 128 0.80 -7.49 12.90
N VAL A 129 0.45 -6.22 13.12
CA VAL A 129 -0.93 -5.74 12.94
C VAL A 129 -1.36 -5.81 11.47
N ILE A 130 -0.50 -5.42 10.52
CA ILE A 130 -0.78 -5.55 9.09
C ILE A 130 -0.98 -7.02 8.68
N ASP A 131 -0.12 -7.89 9.20
CA ASP A 131 -0.16 -9.34 8.97
C ASP A 131 -1.39 -10.00 9.62
N GLY A 132 -2.03 -9.32 10.59
CA GLY A 132 -3.21 -9.80 11.31
C GLY A 132 -2.90 -10.65 12.54
N ASP A 133 -1.65 -10.68 12.98
CA ASP A 133 -1.19 -11.40 14.17
C ASP A 133 -1.60 -10.69 15.48
N LEU A 134 -1.86 -9.38 15.41
CA LEU A 134 -2.26 -8.52 16.52
C LEU A 134 -3.50 -7.71 16.14
N ALA A 135 -4.37 -7.47 17.13
CA ALA A 135 -5.58 -6.64 17.02
C ALA A 135 -5.54 -5.51 18.04
#